data_AF-A0A1N7F444-F1
#
_entry.id   AF-A0A1N7F444-F1
#
_cell.length_a   1.000
_cell.length_b   1.000
_cell.length_c   1.000
_cell.angle_alpha   90.00
_cell.angle_beta   90.00
_cell.angle_gamma   90.00
#
_symmetry.space_group_name_H-M   'P 1'
#
loop_
_entity.id
_entity.type
_entity.pdbx_description
1 polymer ?
#
loop_
_entity_poly.entity_id
_entity_poly.type
_entity_poly.pdbx_seq_one_letter_code
_entity_poly.pdbx_strand_id
1 'polypeptide(L)'
;MTLDDRSTGGVRRDVAAIPLSDPNLGPGGEPSIGSLVKDATANLSTLFRSELELAKAEVVAEGKKAAFGSVAGIIAGVIALYASLFFFVFLGVLLDIWLPAWAAFGIVFLILLFVAIIAGLVGFRFFKKITGPKKTIESAKELPQVLPGKSGKPDVDATKPATITR
;
A
#
# COMPACT_ATOMS: atom_id res chain seq x y z
N MET A 1 -20.18 -95.60 12.62
CA MET A 1 -19.03 -95.25 13.46
C MET A 1 -18.76 -93.77 13.21
N THR A 2 -19.49 -92.90 13.92
CA THR A 2 -19.08 -92.17 15.15
C THR A 2 -18.44 -90.82 14.82
N LEU A 3 -19.26 -89.78 15.06
CA LEU A 3 -19.02 -88.46 15.67
C LEU A 3 -17.59 -87.92 15.83
N ASP A 4 -17.44 -86.60 15.60
CA ASP A 4 -16.99 -85.58 16.57
C ASP A 4 -16.48 -84.34 15.80
N ASP A 5 -17.28 -83.28 15.69
CA ASP A 5 -17.24 -82.07 16.52
C ASP A 5 -15.83 -81.44 16.71
N ARG A 6 -15.61 -80.32 16.02
CA ARG A 6 -14.94 -79.19 16.66
C ARG A 6 -15.33 -77.87 16.00
N SER A 7 -16.34 -77.25 16.60
CA SER A 7 -16.57 -75.81 16.53
C SER A 7 -15.32 -75.05 16.99
N THR A 8 -14.67 -74.32 16.06
CA THR A 8 -13.74 -73.23 16.40
C THR A 8 -14.33 -71.93 15.86
N GLY A 9 -15.23 -71.36 16.66
CA GLY A 9 -15.76 -70.02 16.46
C GLY A 9 -14.63 -69.00 16.47
N GLY A 10 -14.28 -68.49 15.29
CA GLY A 10 -13.47 -67.29 15.15
C GLY A 10 -14.27 -66.09 15.67
N VAL A 11 -13.88 -65.57 16.83
CA VAL A 11 -14.37 -64.29 17.36
C VAL A 11 -13.93 -63.20 16.40
N ARG A 12 -14.80 -62.84 15.45
CA ARG A 12 -14.65 -61.58 14.70
C ARG A 12 -14.89 -60.47 15.72
N ARG A 13 -13.83 -59.75 16.07
CA ARG A 13 -13.94 -58.47 16.77
C ARG A 13 -14.60 -57.49 15.80
N ASP A 14 -15.91 -57.38 15.94
CA ASP A 14 -16.73 -56.25 15.54
C ASP A 14 -16.23 -55.03 16.32
N VAL A 15 -15.19 -54.38 15.78
CA VAL A 15 -14.84 -53.03 16.19
C VAL A 15 -16.04 -52.18 15.83
N ALA A 16 -16.87 -51.88 16.84
CA ALA A 16 -17.98 -50.96 16.75
C ALA A 16 -17.53 -49.73 15.97
N ALA A 17 -18.01 -49.62 14.73
CA ALA A 17 -17.85 -48.41 13.95
C ALA A 17 -18.62 -47.34 14.72
N ILE A 18 -17.90 -46.56 15.53
CA ILE A 18 -18.42 -45.31 16.07
C ILE A 18 -18.96 -44.56 14.86
N PRO A 19 -20.26 -44.28 14.77
CA PRO A 19 -20.77 -43.46 13.68
C PRO A 19 -20.15 -42.08 13.86
N LEU A 20 -19.09 -41.80 13.10
CA LEU A 20 -18.60 -40.46 12.88
C LEU A 20 -19.65 -39.78 12.01
N SER A 21 -20.70 -39.27 12.65
CA SER A 21 -21.54 -38.24 12.04
C SER A 21 -20.61 -37.07 11.77
N ASP A 22 -20.13 -36.94 10.54
CA ASP A 22 -19.31 -35.80 10.15
C ASP A 22 -20.19 -34.55 10.37
N PRO A 23 -19.87 -33.67 11.33
CA PRO A 23 -20.69 -32.51 11.63
C PRO A 23 -20.79 -31.54 10.45
N ASN A 24 -20.03 -31.78 9.38
CA ASN A 24 -20.04 -31.01 8.16
C ASN A 24 -21.09 -31.48 7.12
N LEU A 25 -21.68 -32.67 7.31
CA LEU A 25 -22.69 -33.27 6.42
C LEU A 25 -24.09 -33.09 7.00
N GLY A 26 -25.01 -32.54 6.19
CA GLY A 26 -26.42 -32.43 6.54
C GLY A 26 -27.16 -33.78 6.49
N PRO A 27 -28.42 -33.83 6.94
CA PRO A 27 -29.25 -35.04 6.85
C PRO A 27 -29.40 -35.45 5.37
N GLY A 28 -28.71 -36.51 4.94
CA GLY A 28 -28.68 -36.96 3.55
C GLY A 28 -27.29 -37.01 2.89
N GLY A 29 -26.23 -36.59 3.60
CA GLY A 29 -24.86 -36.68 3.09
C GLY A 29 -24.46 -35.54 2.14
N GLU A 30 -25.29 -34.50 2.01
CA GLU A 30 -24.96 -33.29 1.27
C GLU A 30 -24.23 -32.27 2.16
N PRO A 31 -23.31 -31.47 1.59
CA PRO A 31 -22.62 -30.40 2.32
C PRO A 31 -23.64 -29.46 2.98
N SER A 32 -23.50 -29.21 4.28
CA SER A 32 -24.37 -28.25 4.96
C SER A 32 -24.23 -26.84 4.36
N ILE A 33 -25.28 -26.00 4.43
CA ILE A 33 -25.21 -24.61 3.94
C ILE A 33 -24.05 -23.84 4.61
N GLY A 34 -23.74 -24.16 5.88
CA GLY A 34 -22.59 -23.59 6.58
C GLY A 34 -21.24 -24.00 6.00
N SER A 35 -21.11 -25.22 5.48
CA SER A 35 -19.87 -25.69 4.82
C SER A 35 -19.69 -25.05 3.45
N LEU A 36 -20.75 -24.87 2.67
CA LEU A 36 -20.72 -24.19 1.38
C LEU A 36 -20.31 -22.71 1.50
N VAL A 37 -20.84 -21.99 2.49
CA VAL A 37 -20.46 -20.58 2.75
C VAL A 37 -19.01 -20.48 3.23
N LYS A 38 -18.57 -21.41 4.08
CA LYS A 38 -17.18 -21.49 4.56
C LYS A 38 -16.20 -21.74 3.40
N ASP A 39 -16.52 -22.68 2.53
CA ASP A 39 -15.67 -23.02 1.36
C ASP A 39 -15.66 -21.90 0.32
N ALA A 40 -16.81 -21.25 0.06
CA ALA A 40 -16.87 -20.08 -0.83
C ALA A 40 -16.05 -18.89 -0.29
N THR A 41 -16.13 -18.62 1.02
CA THR A 41 -15.35 -17.56 1.68
C THR A 41 -13.85 -17.88 1.68
N ALA A 42 -13.50 -19.16 1.88
CA ALA A 42 -12.11 -19.63 1.80
C ALA A 42 -11.54 -19.46 0.38
N ASN A 43 -12.30 -19.83 -0.65
CA ASN A 43 -11.89 -19.66 -2.05
C ASN A 43 -11.72 -18.19 -2.44
N LEU A 44 -12.66 -17.33 -2.01
CA LEU A 44 -12.55 -15.89 -2.24
C LEU A 44 -11.31 -15.30 -1.54
N SER A 45 -11.03 -15.73 -0.30
CA SER A 45 -9.85 -15.29 0.45
C SER A 45 -8.54 -15.68 -0.26
N THR A 46 -8.51 -16.88 -0.85
CA THR A 46 -7.36 -17.35 -1.65
C THR A 46 -7.16 -16.50 -2.91
N LEU A 47 -8.24 -16.17 -3.64
CA LEU A 47 -8.16 -15.33 -4.83
C LEU A 47 -7.67 -13.91 -4.48
N PHE A 48 -8.27 -13.27 -3.48
CA PHE A 48 -7.85 -11.95 -3.01
C PHE A 48 -6.38 -11.93 -2.55
N ARG A 49 -5.93 -12.96 -1.84
CA ARG A 49 -4.55 -13.09 -1.42
C ARG A 49 -3.61 -13.21 -2.62
N SER A 50 -4.00 -13.97 -3.64
CA SER A 50 -3.19 -14.16 -4.85
C SER A 50 -3.06 -12.88 -5.68
N GLU A 51 -4.15 -12.12 -5.85
CA GLU A 51 -4.11 -10.82 -6.53
C GLU A 51 -3.29 -9.81 -5.73
N LEU A 52 -3.41 -9.81 -4.40
CA LEU A 52 -2.64 -8.93 -3.53
C LEU A 52 -1.15 -9.29 -3.55
N GLU A 53 -0.79 -10.57 -3.55
CA GLU A 53 0.60 -11.01 -3.62
C GLU A 53 1.24 -10.62 -4.96
N LEU A 54 0.50 -10.75 -6.07
CA LEU A 54 0.96 -10.30 -7.38
C LEU A 54 1.10 -8.78 -7.43
N ALA A 55 0.08 -8.03 -6.99
CA ALA A 55 0.11 -6.57 -6.96
C ALA A 55 1.24 -6.06 -6.04
N LYS A 56 1.45 -6.71 -4.90
CA LYS A 56 2.57 -6.41 -4.01
C LYS A 56 3.91 -6.69 -4.69
N ALA A 57 4.05 -7.81 -5.40
CA ALA A 57 5.27 -8.12 -6.13
C ALA A 57 5.57 -7.08 -7.22
N GLU A 58 4.55 -6.63 -7.96
CA GLU A 58 4.68 -5.59 -8.99
C GLU A 58 5.06 -4.23 -8.39
N VAL A 59 4.33 -3.77 -7.36
CA VAL A 59 4.64 -2.51 -6.66
C VAL A 59 6.04 -2.53 -6.04
N VAL A 60 6.48 -3.66 -5.46
CA VAL A 60 7.84 -3.80 -4.92
C VAL A 60 8.87 -3.80 -6.05
N ALA A 61 8.60 -4.46 -7.18
CA ALA A 61 9.49 -4.48 -8.32
C ALA A 61 9.64 -3.08 -8.96
N GLU A 62 8.54 -2.35 -9.11
CA GLU A 62 8.53 -0.96 -9.58
C GLU A 62 9.22 -0.02 -8.57
N GLY A 63 8.90 -0.15 -7.29
CA GLY A 63 9.51 0.63 -6.22
C GLY A 63 11.02 0.42 -6.14
N LYS A 64 11.50 -0.81 -6.35
CA LYS A 64 12.92 -1.13 -6.40
C LYS A 64 13.59 -0.47 -7.62
N LYS A 65 12.98 -0.53 -8.81
CA LYS A 65 13.49 0.16 -10.01
C LYS A 65 13.54 1.68 -9.80
N ALA A 66 12.48 2.26 -9.25
CA ALA A 66 12.43 3.68 -8.92
C ALA A 66 13.50 4.07 -7.89
N ALA A 67 13.73 3.23 -6.88
CA ALA A 67 14.78 3.46 -5.87
C ALA A 67 16.20 3.37 -6.47
N PHE A 68 16.48 2.41 -7.34
CA PHE A 68 17.79 2.36 -8.02
C PHE A 68 17.98 3.56 -8.96
N GLY A 69 16.94 3.94 -9.70
CA GLY A 69 16.96 5.12 -10.55
C GLY A 69 17.20 6.41 -9.75
N SER A 70 16.61 6.53 -8.56
CA SER A 70 16.80 7.71 -7.71
C SER A 70 18.20 7.79 -7.11
N VAL A 71 18.80 6.67 -6.68
CA VAL A 71 20.18 6.65 -6.18
C VAL A 71 21.17 7.07 -7.26
N ALA A 72 21.08 6.49 -8.45
CA ALA A 72 21.93 6.86 -9.58
C ALA A 72 21.74 8.34 -9.97
N GLY A 73 20.48 8.82 -9.97
CA GLY A 73 20.15 10.21 -10.23
C GLY A 73 20.74 11.18 -9.19
N ILE A 74 20.69 10.83 -7.90
CA ILE A 74 21.30 11.64 -6.83
C ILE A 74 22.82 11.69 -6.99
N ILE A 75 23.48 10.55 -7.23
CA ILE A 75 24.94 10.49 -7.42
C ILE A 75 25.33 11.34 -8.64
N ALA A 76 24.65 11.16 -9.78
CA ALA A 76 24.89 11.94 -10.98
C ALA A 76 24.66 13.45 -10.73
N GLY A 77 23.61 13.81 -9.99
CA GLY A 77 23.32 15.18 -9.60
C GLY A 77 24.42 15.80 -8.75
N VAL A 78 24.94 15.07 -7.75
CA VAL A 78 26.06 15.53 -6.91
C VAL A 78 27.34 15.70 -7.74
N ILE A 79 27.66 14.74 -8.60
CA ILE A 79 28.83 14.83 -9.49
C ILE A 79 28.69 16.03 -10.43
N ALA A 80 27.52 16.22 -11.05
CA ALA A 80 27.25 17.35 -11.93
C ALA A 80 27.35 18.69 -11.18
N LEU A 81 26.87 18.76 -9.94
CA LEU A 81 26.99 19.94 -9.09
C LEU A 81 28.46 20.29 -8.82
N TYR A 82 29.26 19.34 -8.33
CA TYR A 82 30.69 19.56 -8.11
C TYR A 82 31.42 19.91 -9.41
N ALA A 83 31.18 19.17 -10.49
CA ALA A 83 31.79 19.43 -11.79
C ALA A 83 31.46 20.85 -12.30
N SER A 84 30.23 21.31 -12.10
CA SER A 84 29.82 22.67 -12.51
C SER A 84 30.61 23.76 -11.78
N LEU A 85 30.85 23.61 -10.47
CA LEU A 85 31.66 24.56 -9.70
C LEU A 85 33.09 24.66 -10.24
N PHE A 86 33.74 23.52 -10.46
CA PHE A 86 35.08 23.47 -11.06
C PHE A 86 35.10 24.00 -12.49
N PHE A 87 34.06 23.72 -13.29
CA PHE A 87 33.94 24.21 -14.66
C PHE A 87 33.88 25.74 -14.73
N PHE A 88 33.12 26.40 -13.85
CA PHE A 88 33.07 27.86 -13.85
C PHE A 88 34.37 28.51 -13.36
N VAL A 89 35.05 27.90 -12.39
CA VAL A 89 36.40 28.35 -11.99
C VAL A 89 37.38 28.18 -13.15
N PHE A 90 37.37 27.03 -13.82
CA PHE A 90 38.15 26.78 -15.02
C PHE A 90 37.86 27.82 -16.10
N LEU A 91 36.59 28.14 -16.35
CA LEU A 91 36.19 29.13 -17.35
C LEU A 91 36.71 30.54 -17.00
N GLY A 92 36.70 30.89 -15.71
CA GLY A 92 37.27 32.16 -15.23
C GLY A 92 38.77 32.24 -15.49
N VAL A 93 39.51 31.20 -15.12
CA VAL A 93 40.96 31.11 -15.37
C VAL A 93 41.28 31.06 -16.86
N LEU A 94 40.46 30.37 -17.66
CA LEU A 94 40.63 30.30 -19.11
C LEU A 94 40.46 31.68 -19.74
N LEU A 95 39.44 32.45 -19.32
CA LEU A 95 39.21 33.81 -19.82
C LEU A 95 40.27 34.82 -19.35
N ASP A 96 40.85 34.60 -18.17
CA ASP A 96 41.95 35.42 -17.63
C ASP A 96 43.22 35.41 -18.51
N ILE A 97 43.34 34.43 -19.43
CA ILE A 97 44.43 34.41 -20.43
C ILE A 97 44.36 35.61 -21.39
N TRP A 98 43.15 36.12 -21.68
CA TRP A 98 42.93 37.20 -22.64
C TRP A 98 42.36 38.48 -22.02
N LEU A 99 41.81 38.42 -20.81
CA LEU A 99 41.16 39.53 -20.10
C LEU A 99 41.77 39.73 -18.71
N PRO A 100 41.67 40.94 -18.12
CA PRO A 100 41.99 41.09 -16.71
C PRO A 100 41.02 40.27 -15.84
N ALA A 101 41.53 39.66 -14.76
CA ALA A 101 40.78 38.77 -13.87
C ALA A 101 39.39 39.26 -13.48
N TRP A 102 39.25 40.55 -13.12
CA TRP A 102 37.95 41.10 -12.72
C TRP A 102 36.90 41.01 -13.84
N ALA A 103 37.30 41.19 -15.10
CA ALA A 103 36.41 41.11 -16.25
C ALA A 103 36.11 39.64 -16.60
N ALA A 104 37.12 38.76 -16.53
CA ALA A 104 36.96 37.33 -16.76
C ALA A 104 35.93 36.72 -15.79
N PHE A 105 36.13 36.91 -14.49
CA PHE A 105 35.17 36.42 -13.47
C PHE A 105 33.83 37.15 -13.52
N GLY A 106 33.79 38.42 -13.94
CA GLY A 106 32.55 39.16 -14.19
C GLY A 106 31.70 38.53 -15.31
N ILE A 107 32.33 38.10 -16.42
CA ILE A 107 31.64 37.40 -17.51
C ILE A 107 31.11 36.05 -17.03
N VAL A 108 31.93 35.28 -16.31
CA VAL A 108 31.51 33.98 -15.75
C VAL A 108 30.33 34.16 -14.79
N PHE A 109 30.32 35.21 -13.97
CA PHE A 109 29.21 35.53 -13.08
C PHE A 109 27.91 35.77 -13.85
N LEU A 110 27.95 36.53 -14.95
CA LEU A 110 26.77 36.75 -15.80
C LEU A 110 26.27 35.45 -16.44
N ILE A 111 27.19 34.58 -16.89
CA ILE A 111 26.84 33.25 -17.40
C ILE A 111 26.16 32.42 -16.30
N LEU A 112 26.69 32.44 -15.07
CA LEU A 112 26.12 31.73 -13.93
C LEU A 112 24.70 32.22 -13.60
N LEU A 113 24.47 33.54 -13.59
CA LEU A 113 23.14 34.12 -13.41
C LEU A 113 22.16 33.64 -14.49
N PHE A 114 22.59 33.64 -15.75
CA PHE A 114 21.78 33.18 -16.86
C PHE A 114 21.39 31.69 -16.72
N VAL A 115 22.37 30.84 -16.41
CA VAL A 115 22.14 29.40 -16.15
C VAL A 115 21.21 29.20 -14.95
N ALA A 116 21.39 29.97 -13.86
CA ALA A 116 20.56 29.90 -12.67
C ALA A 116 19.10 30.29 -12.96
N ILE A 117 18.86 31.31 -13.78
CA ILE A 117 17.51 31.70 -14.23
C ILE A 117 16.86 30.57 -15.03
N ILE A 118 17.57 29.98 -15.99
CA ILE A 118 17.04 28.86 -16.78
C ILE A 118 16.73 27.66 -15.88
N ALA A 119 17.68 27.26 -15.03
CA ALA A 119 17.51 26.14 -14.10
C ALA A 119 16.33 26.39 -13.15
N GLY A 120 16.19 27.61 -12.63
CA GLY A 120 15.07 28.02 -11.78
C GLY A 120 13.72 27.94 -12.51
N LEU A 121 13.65 28.38 -13.75
CA LEU A 121 12.43 28.29 -14.59
C LEU A 121 12.06 26.83 -14.89
N VAL A 122 13.03 26.00 -15.25
CA VAL A 122 12.82 24.56 -15.51
C VAL A 122 12.37 23.86 -14.23
N GLY A 123 13.05 24.10 -13.11
CA GLY A 123 12.69 23.57 -11.80
C GLY A 123 11.28 23.98 -11.39
N PHE A 124 10.94 25.26 -11.52
CA PHE A 124 9.59 25.76 -11.25
C PHE A 124 8.52 25.06 -12.10
N ARG A 125 8.80 24.86 -13.40
CA ARG A 125 7.89 24.14 -14.30
C ARG A 125 7.75 22.67 -13.91
N PHE A 126 8.84 22.03 -13.48
CA PHE A 126 8.85 20.64 -13.03
C PHE A 126 8.02 20.47 -11.75
N PHE A 127 8.23 21.31 -10.73
CA PHE A 127 7.42 21.30 -9.51
C PHE A 127 5.93 21.56 -9.77
N LYS A 128 5.61 22.47 -10.71
CA LYS A 128 4.21 22.73 -11.08
C LYS A 128 3.53 21.53 -11.75
N LYS A 129 4.29 20.64 -12.40
CA LYS A 129 3.76 19.41 -13.02
C LYS A 129 3.56 18.30 -12.00
N ILE A 130 4.27 18.31 -10.87
CA ILE A 130 4.05 17.36 -9.78
C ILE A 130 2.78 17.78 -9.02
N THR A 131 1.63 17.39 -9.57
CA THR A 131 0.36 17.46 -8.86
C THR A 131 0.24 16.23 -7.98
N GLY A 132 0.19 16.41 -6.65
CA GLY A 132 -0.08 15.32 -5.70
C GLY A 132 -1.42 14.63 -5.98
N PRO A 133 -1.70 13.46 -5.37
CA PRO A 133 -2.91 12.67 -5.65
C PRO A 133 -4.18 13.39 -5.18
N LYS A 134 -4.68 14.33 -6.00
CA LYS A 134 -5.85 15.17 -5.72
C LYS A 134 -7.08 14.34 -5.42
N LYS A 135 -7.29 13.26 -6.19
CA LYS A 135 -8.42 12.32 -6.03
C LYS A 135 -8.44 11.65 -4.66
N THR A 136 -7.29 11.22 -4.14
CA THR A 136 -7.18 10.60 -2.81
C THR A 136 -7.42 11.62 -1.69
N ILE A 137 -6.92 12.84 -1.86
CA ILE A 137 -7.15 13.94 -0.89
C ILE A 137 -8.62 14.36 -0.88
N GLU A 138 -9.28 14.36 -2.04
CA GLU A 138 -10.70 14.69 -2.20
C GLU A 138 -11.59 13.60 -1.59
N SER A 139 -11.37 12.32 -1.93
CA SER A 139 -12.07 11.19 -1.30
C SER A 139 -11.87 11.14 0.22
N ALA A 140 -10.66 11.43 0.72
CA ALA A 140 -10.39 11.50 2.16
C ALA A 140 -11.14 12.66 2.86
N LYS A 141 -11.45 13.74 2.13
CA LYS A 141 -12.26 14.87 2.62
C LYS A 141 -13.77 14.61 2.54
N GLU A 142 -14.21 13.62 1.77
CA GLU A 142 -15.61 13.20 1.69
C GLU A 142 -15.97 12.13 2.75
N LEU A 143 -14.98 11.38 3.26
CA LEU A 143 -15.16 10.41 4.35
C LEU A 143 -15.88 10.95 5.61
N PRO A 144 -15.64 12.18 6.09
CA PRO A 144 -16.36 12.73 7.24
C PRO A 144 -17.86 12.92 7.00
N GLN A 145 -18.28 13.04 5.74
CA GLN A 145 -19.66 13.37 5.34
C GLN A 145 -20.56 12.13 5.31
N VAL A 146 -19.96 10.94 5.27
CA VAL A 146 -20.64 9.63 5.24
C VAL A 146 -20.50 8.85 6.55
N LEU A 147 -19.98 9.48 7.61
CA LEU A 147 -19.92 8.91 8.96
C LEU A 147 -21.16 9.32 9.79
N PRO A 148 -22.24 8.50 9.85
CA PRO A 148 -23.34 8.69 10.77
C PRO A 148 -22.86 8.42 12.20
N GLY A 149 -22.45 9.46 12.91
CA GLY A 149 -21.94 9.31 14.28
C GLY A 149 -21.94 10.55 15.16
N LYS A 150 -22.58 11.66 14.77
CA LYS A 150 -22.60 12.89 15.60
C LYS A 150 -23.94 13.62 15.65
N SER A 151 -25.03 12.87 15.69
CA SER A 151 -26.35 13.39 16.05
C SER A 151 -27.07 12.35 16.90
N GLY A 152 -26.85 12.45 18.21
CA GLY A 152 -27.46 11.57 19.21
C GLY A 152 -27.14 12.06 20.62
N LYS A 153 -27.42 13.33 20.92
CA LYS A 153 -27.70 13.71 22.30
C LYS A 153 -29.13 13.24 22.58
N PRO A 154 -29.36 12.31 23.51
CA PRO A 154 -30.70 12.05 24.01
C PRO A 154 -31.11 13.31 24.77
N ASP A 155 -32.06 14.06 24.22
CA ASP A 155 -32.76 15.09 24.96
C ASP A 155 -33.68 14.36 25.95
N VAL A 156 -33.17 14.10 27.14
CA VAL A 156 -33.98 13.58 28.25
C VAL A 156 -34.71 14.79 28.81
N ASP A 157 -35.83 15.12 28.17
CA ASP A 157 -36.82 16.08 28.64
C ASP A 157 -37.37 15.59 29.98
N ALA A 158 -36.84 16.16 31.06
CA ALA A 158 -37.21 15.84 32.42
C ALA A 158 -38.61 16.37 32.68
N THR A 159 -39.56 15.43 32.70
CA THR A 159 -40.82 15.41 33.45
C THR A 159 -41.13 16.70 34.21
N LYS A 160 -41.99 17.52 33.59
CA LYS A 160 -42.78 18.59 34.19
C LYS A 160 -43.41 18.14 35.53
N PRO A 161 -43.05 18.71 36.69
CA PRO A 161 -43.78 18.45 37.93
C PRO A 161 -45.12 19.20 37.91
N ALA A 162 -46.20 18.45 38.12
CA ALA A 162 -47.53 18.98 38.34
C ALA A 162 -47.55 19.81 39.63
N THR A 163 -47.70 21.12 39.51
CA THR A 163 -48.05 22.01 40.62
C THR A 163 -49.52 21.76 40.97
N ILE A 164 -49.76 20.97 42.01
CA ILE A 164 -51.07 20.87 42.67
C ILE A 164 -51.14 22.00 43.70
N THR A 165 -52.07 22.91 43.46
CA THR A 165 -52.55 23.95 44.37
C THR A 165 -53.29 23.32 45.56
N ARG A 166 -52.94 23.72 46.79
CA ARG A 166 -53.90 24.15 47.81
C ARG A 166 -53.22 24.97 48.90
#